data_AF-A0A3S2V4N2-F1
#
_entry.id   AF-A0A3S2V4N2-F1
#
_cell.length_a   1.000
_cell.length_b   1.000
_cell.length_c   1.000
_cell.angle_alpha   90.00
_cell.angle_beta   90.00
_cell.angle_gamma   90.00
#
_symmetry.space_group_name_H-M   'P 1'
#
loop_
_entity.id
_entity.type
_entity.pdbx_description
1 polymer ?
#
loop_
_entity_poly.entity_id
_entity_poly.type
_entity_poly.pdbx_seq_one_letter_code
_entity_poly.pdbx_strand_id
1 'polypeptide(L)'
;MQGILYEESTIWLFLLVTVVMGGWMAWMIARGVALGWRPYWQCVLALLVLGLAVRFIHFALFEGTLLSPRYYLVDTVVLLLVGSAGFRATRARQMTRQYRWLYERAGPFSWRQKGAG
;
A
#
# COMPACT_ATOMS: atom_id res chain seq x y z
N MET A 1 -14.83 -19.65 -4.09
CA MET A 1 -13.85 -18.54 -3.90
C MET A 1 -14.39 -17.22 -4.45
N GLN A 2 -15.07 -17.24 -5.61
CA GLN A 2 -15.95 -16.15 -6.06
C GLN A 2 -17.03 -15.88 -4.99
N GLY A 3 -17.27 -14.60 -4.66
CA GLY A 3 -18.13 -14.17 -3.55
C GLY A 3 -17.47 -14.11 -2.16
N ILE A 4 -16.22 -14.59 -2.02
CA ILE A 4 -15.43 -14.43 -0.78
C ILE A 4 -14.35 -13.36 -0.93
N LEU A 5 -13.60 -13.41 -2.04
CA LEU A 5 -12.48 -12.49 -2.31
C LEU A 5 -12.83 -11.37 -3.29
N TYR A 6 -13.70 -11.64 -4.27
CA TYR A 6 -14.11 -10.67 -5.29
C TYR A 6 -15.55 -10.97 -5.74
N GLU A 7 -16.29 -9.91 -6.05
CA GLU A 7 -17.69 -9.93 -6.48
C GLU A 7 -17.81 -10.04 -8.02
N GLU A 8 -16.79 -9.55 -8.71
CA GLU A 8 -16.75 -9.46 -10.17
C GLU A 8 -16.84 -10.82 -10.87
N SER A 9 -17.41 -10.78 -12.07
CA SER A 9 -17.55 -11.94 -12.96
C SER A 9 -16.20 -12.56 -13.36
N THR A 10 -15.11 -11.79 -13.28
CA THR A 10 -13.75 -12.25 -13.62
C THR A 10 -12.70 -11.77 -12.62
N ILE A 11 -11.90 -12.70 -12.08
CA ILE A 11 -10.79 -12.42 -11.13
C ILE A 11 -9.73 -11.46 -11.70
N TRP A 12 -9.61 -11.41 -13.03
CA TRP A 12 -8.69 -10.51 -13.73
C TRP A 12 -8.99 -9.03 -13.51
N LEU A 13 -10.26 -8.66 -13.34
CA LEU A 13 -10.65 -7.27 -13.05
C LEU A 13 -10.16 -6.85 -11.67
N PHE A 14 -10.32 -7.72 -10.67
CA PHE A 14 -9.77 -7.52 -9.33
C PHE A 14 -8.24 -7.37 -9.36
N LEU A 15 -7.53 -8.26 -10.09
CA LEU A 15 -6.08 -8.18 -10.21
C LEU A 15 -5.64 -6.87 -10.89
N LEU A 16 -6.30 -6.47 -11.97
CA LEU A 16 -5.94 -5.24 -12.69
C LEU A 16 -6.21 -3.99 -11.82
N VAL A 17 -7.42 -3.86 -11.29
CA VAL A 17 -7.88 -2.64 -10.61
C VAL A 17 -7.27 -2.53 -9.21
N THR A 18 -7.36 -3.59 -8.40
CA THR A 18 -6.89 -3.55 -7.01
C THR A 18 -5.39 -3.76 -6.92
N VAL A 19 -4.85 -4.79 -7.58
CA VAL A 19 -3.43 -5.15 -7.40
C VAL A 19 -2.52 -4.29 -8.27
N VAL A 20 -2.79 -4.18 -9.58
CA VAL A 20 -1.90 -3.43 -10.49
C VAL A 20 -2.10 -1.93 -10.32
N MET A 21 -3.30 -1.41 -10.55
CA MET A 21 -3.55 0.04 -10.47
C MET A 21 -3.55 0.52 -9.02
N GLY A 22 -4.37 -0.09 -8.17
CA GLY A 22 -4.50 0.25 -6.76
C GLY A 22 -3.17 0.04 -6.01
N GLY A 23 -2.51 -1.11 -6.19
CA GLY A 23 -1.22 -1.38 -5.57
C GLY A 23 -0.13 -0.40 -6.02
N TRP A 24 -0.08 -0.04 -7.30
CA TRP A 24 0.86 1.00 -7.77
C TRP A 24 0.59 2.35 -7.12
N MET A 25 -0.67 2.79 -7.07
CA MET A 25 -1.06 4.04 -6.40
C MET A 25 -0.73 4.00 -4.91
N ALA A 26 -1.00 2.88 -4.23
CA ALA A 26 -0.68 2.67 -2.83
C ALA A 26 0.82 2.82 -2.57
N TRP A 27 1.66 2.20 -3.41
CA TRP A 27 3.11 2.34 -3.33
C TRP A 27 3.56 3.80 -3.50
N MET A 28 2.99 4.51 -4.49
CA MET A 28 3.37 5.91 -4.76
C MET A 28 2.95 6.87 -3.65
N ILE A 29 1.73 6.72 -3.11
CA ILE A 29 1.26 7.48 -1.96
C ILE A 29 2.17 7.23 -0.76
N ALA A 30 2.41 5.96 -0.43
CA ALA A 30 3.25 5.59 0.70
C ALA A 30 4.69 6.11 0.57
N ARG A 31 5.25 6.05 -0.64
CA ARG A 31 6.55 6.63 -0.97
C ARG A 31 6.55 8.15 -0.76
N GLY A 32 5.51 8.86 -1.20
CA GLY A 32 5.38 10.31 -1.00
C GLY A 32 5.36 10.70 0.47
N VAL A 33 4.58 9.99 1.28
CA VAL A 33 4.50 10.19 2.74
C VAL A 33 5.85 9.94 3.41
N ALA A 34 6.54 8.84 3.05
CA ALA A 34 7.87 8.53 3.56
C ALA A 34 8.92 9.59 3.17
N LEU A 35 8.92 10.04 1.90
CA LEU A 35 9.81 11.10 1.41
C LEU A 35 9.68 12.38 2.21
N GLY A 36 8.46 12.74 2.60
CA GLY A 36 8.18 13.89 3.47
C GLY A 36 8.49 13.69 4.96
N TRP A 37 9.18 12.61 5.33
CA TRP A 37 9.50 12.25 6.72
C TRP A 37 8.27 12.14 7.63
N ARG A 38 7.08 11.95 7.06
CA ARG A 38 5.81 11.95 7.80
C ARG A 38 5.62 10.64 8.59
N PRO A 39 4.79 10.66 9.65
CA PRO A 39 4.52 9.47 10.44
C PRO A 39 3.68 8.45 9.66
N TYR A 40 3.85 7.17 9.98
CA TYR A 40 3.22 6.07 9.26
C TYR A 40 1.68 6.09 9.31
N TRP A 41 1.07 6.63 10.38
CA TRP A 41 -0.39 6.74 10.47
C TRP A 41 -0.99 7.59 9.33
N GLN A 42 -0.27 8.62 8.84
CA GLN A 42 -0.74 9.42 7.70
C GLN A 42 -0.77 8.59 6.41
N CYS A 43 0.16 7.65 6.27
CA CYS A 43 0.14 6.68 5.17
C CYS A 43 -1.08 5.77 5.28
N VAL A 44 -1.37 5.24 6.47
CA VAL A 44 -2.54 4.37 6.71
C VAL A 44 -3.83 5.09 6.37
N LEU A 45 -4.02 6.33 6.84
CA LEU A 45 -5.21 7.11 6.49
C LEU A 45 -5.34 7.37 4.98
N ALA A 46 -4.24 7.73 4.32
CA ALA A 46 -4.26 7.95 2.86
C ALA A 46 -4.62 6.66 2.10
N LEU A 47 -4.15 5.50 2.56
CA LEU A 47 -4.46 4.20 1.96
C LEU A 47 -5.90 3.75 2.23
N LEU A 48 -6.49 4.12 3.38
CA LEU A 48 -7.93 3.90 3.64
C LEU A 48 -8.79 4.69 2.65
N VAL A 49 -8.45 5.96 2.42
CA VAL A 49 -9.13 6.78 1.40
C VAL A 49 -8.91 6.21 0.00
N LEU A 50 -7.72 5.71 -0.31
CA LEU A 50 -7.46 5.01 -1.57
C LEU A 50 -8.33 3.76 -1.74
N GLY A 51 -8.55 2.98 -0.66
CA GLY A 51 -9.46 1.83 -0.68
C GLY A 51 -10.89 2.22 -1.09
N LEU A 52 -11.38 3.38 -0.64
CA LEU A 52 -12.69 3.90 -1.03
C LEU A 52 -12.71 4.25 -2.53
N ALA A 53 -11.63 4.87 -3.03
CA ALA A 53 -11.50 5.20 -4.45
C ALA A 53 -11.45 3.94 -5.34
N VAL A 54 -10.70 2.91 -4.92
CA VAL A 54 -10.67 1.61 -5.63
C VAL A 54 -12.04 0.95 -5.62
N ARG A 55 -12.76 0.98 -4.48
CA ARG A 55 -14.12 0.45 -4.42
C ARG A 55 -15.09 1.21 -5.31
N PHE A 56 -14.95 2.53 -5.38
CA PHE A 56 -15.73 3.37 -6.30
C PHE A 56 -15.50 2.97 -7.76
N ILE A 57 -14.27 2.62 -8.16
CA ILE A 57 -13.99 2.13 -9.52
C ILE A 57 -14.68 0.79 -9.78
N HIS A 58 -14.63 -0.15 -8.83
CA HIS A 58 -15.35 -1.43 -8.93
C HIS A 58 -16.86 -1.23 -9.12
N PHE A 59 -17.46 -0.32 -8.36
CA PHE A 59 -18.87 0.04 -8.54
C PHE A 59 -19.16 0.72 -9.88
N ALA A 60 -18.38 1.74 -10.25
CA ALA A 60 -18.69 2.60 -11.38
C ALA A 60 -18.45 1.94 -12.75
N LEU A 61 -17.43 1.07 -12.85
CA LEU A 61 -17.05 0.45 -14.13
C LEU A 61 -17.58 -0.97 -14.29
N PHE A 62 -17.83 -1.68 -13.19
CA PHE A 62 -18.14 -3.12 -13.23
C PHE A 62 -19.40 -3.49 -12.45
N GLU A 63 -20.20 -2.48 -12.06
CA GLU A 63 -21.49 -2.67 -11.37
C GLU A 63 -21.38 -3.42 -10.03
N GLY A 64 -20.20 -3.45 -9.40
CA GLY A 64 -19.98 -4.06 -8.09
C GLY A 64 -20.63 -3.29 -6.93
N THR A 65 -20.87 -3.91 -5.77
CA THR A 65 -21.63 -3.28 -4.67
C THR A 65 -20.84 -2.18 -3.93
N LEU A 66 -21.19 -0.90 -4.04
CA LEU A 66 -20.43 0.19 -3.41
C LEU A 66 -20.25 0.02 -1.88
N LEU A 67 -21.36 -0.19 -1.16
CA LEU A 67 -21.40 -0.26 0.31
C LEU A 67 -21.27 -1.70 0.84
N SER A 68 -20.24 -2.42 0.40
CA SER A 68 -19.89 -3.73 0.96
C SER A 68 -18.66 -3.61 1.87
N PRO A 69 -18.82 -3.64 3.22
CA PRO A 69 -17.71 -3.56 4.15
C PRO A 69 -16.67 -4.67 3.92
N ARG A 70 -17.13 -5.84 3.48
CA ARG A 70 -16.28 -7.00 3.23
C ARG A 70 -15.31 -6.77 2.06
N TYR A 71 -15.81 -6.34 0.90
CA TYR A 71 -14.96 -6.13 -0.28
C TYR A 71 -14.04 -4.92 -0.10
N TYR A 72 -14.55 -3.86 0.52
CA TYR A 72 -13.71 -2.72 0.93
C TYR A 72 -12.54 -3.16 1.83
N LEU A 73 -12.79 -4.04 2.80
CA LEU A 73 -11.75 -4.53 3.70
C LEU A 73 -10.70 -5.36 2.95
N VAL A 74 -11.12 -6.23 2.02
CA VAL A 74 -10.19 -7.01 1.18
C VAL A 74 -9.31 -6.09 0.33
N ASP A 75 -9.90 -5.15 -0.40
CA ASP A 75 -9.16 -4.19 -1.23
C ASP A 75 -8.17 -3.39 -0.36
N THR A 76 -8.66 -2.83 0.75
CA THR A 76 -7.87 -2.02 1.66
C THR A 76 -6.70 -2.80 2.26
N VAL A 77 -6.88 -4.06 2.64
CA VAL A 77 -5.79 -4.90 3.17
C VAL A 77 -4.70 -5.09 2.12
N VAL A 78 -5.07 -5.35 0.87
CA VAL A 78 -4.10 -5.47 -0.23
C VAL A 78 -3.32 -4.17 -0.40
N LEU A 79 -4.02 -3.02 -0.44
CA LEU A 79 -3.40 -1.71 -0.57
C LEU A 79 -2.50 -1.36 0.62
N LEU A 80 -2.91 -1.73 1.83
CA LEU A 80 -2.11 -1.56 3.04
C LEU A 80 -0.83 -2.38 2.95
N LEU A 81 -0.88 -3.66 2.58
CA LEU A 81 0.32 -4.48 2.47
C LEU A 81 1.33 -3.89 1.46
N VAL A 82 0.86 -3.48 0.28
CA VAL A 82 1.71 -2.88 -0.76
C VAL A 82 2.23 -1.50 -0.33
N GLY A 83 1.37 -0.66 0.23
CA GLY A 83 1.72 0.67 0.72
C GLY A 83 2.70 0.61 1.89
N SER A 84 2.50 -0.27 2.87
CA SER A 84 3.44 -0.51 3.97
C SER A 84 4.81 -0.90 3.46
N ALA A 85 4.87 -1.82 2.47
CA ALA A 85 6.14 -2.21 1.85
C ALA A 85 6.83 -1.02 1.18
N GLY A 86 6.07 -0.20 0.43
CA GLY A 86 6.58 1.02 -0.22
C GLY A 86 7.08 2.07 0.78
N PHE A 87 6.35 2.29 1.87
CA PHE A 87 6.75 3.19 2.95
C PHE A 87 8.05 2.72 3.59
N ARG A 88 8.13 1.44 3.97
CA ARG A 88 9.26 0.86 4.71
C ARG A 88 10.52 0.79 3.83
N ALA A 89 10.38 0.46 2.54
CA ALA A 89 11.47 0.51 1.56
C ALA A 89 12.02 1.93 1.39
N THR A 90 11.12 2.90 1.27
CA THR A 90 11.51 4.31 1.09
C THR A 90 12.21 4.85 2.33
N ARG A 91 11.67 4.59 3.53
CA ARG A 91 12.28 4.94 4.81
C ARG A 91 13.67 4.34 4.99
N ALA A 92 13.82 3.06 4.68
CA ALA A 92 15.11 2.39 4.77
C ALA A 92 16.15 3.05 3.88
N ARG A 93 15.78 3.34 2.63
CA ARG A 93 16.68 4.02 1.68
C ARG A 93 17.05 5.43 2.16
N GLN A 94 16.11 6.17 2.74
CA GLN A 94 16.39 7.48 3.33
C GLN A 94 17.38 7.38 4.49
N MET A 95 17.16 6.48 5.44
CA MET A 95 18.04 6.28 6.60
C MET A 95 19.46 5.89 6.16
N THR A 96 19.60 4.92 5.26
CA THR A 96 20.93 4.45 4.84
C THR A 96 21.68 5.42 3.95
N ARG A 97 20.98 6.33 3.23
CA ARG A 97 21.61 7.27 2.31
C ARG A 97 21.88 8.62 2.97
N GLN A 98 20.90 9.17 3.69
CA GLN A 98 21.04 10.46 4.35
C GLN A 98 21.78 10.33 5.68
N TYR A 99 21.54 9.28 6.46
CA TYR A 99 22.18 9.05 7.76
C TYR A 99 23.24 7.95 7.70
N ARG A 100 23.98 7.89 6.58
CA ARG A 100 24.96 6.83 6.29
C ARG A 100 26.08 6.71 7.33
N TRP A 101 26.32 7.73 8.16
CA TRP A 101 27.32 7.69 9.23
C TRP A 101 26.79 6.93 10.46
N LEU A 102 25.48 6.94 10.69
CA LEU A 102 24.84 6.31 11.85
C LEU A 102 24.22 4.95 11.50
N TYR A 103 23.74 4.78 10.27
CA TYR A 103 23.00 3.59 9.85
C TYR A 103 23.56 2.93 8.58
N GLU A 104 23.43 1.61 8.51
CA GLU A 104 23.74 0.75 7.37
C GLU A 104 22.52 -0.09 6.96
N ARG A 105 22.54 -0.62 5.73
CA ARG A 105 21.42 -1.39 5.20
C ARG A 105 21.43 -2.80 5.76
N ALA A 106 20.34 -3.21 6.41
CA ALA A 106 20.16 -4.57 6.93
C ALA A 106 19.20 -5.41 6.08
N GLY A 107 18.60 -4.81 5.04
CA GLY A 107 17.72 -5.50 4.10
C GLY A 107 17.06 -4.55 3.11
N PRO A 108 16.19 -5.06 2.21
CA PRO A 108 15.44 -4.21 1.27
C PRO A 108 14.56 -3.20 1.99
N PHE A 109 14.08 -3.56 3.18
CA PHE A 109 13.20 -2.77 4.00
C PHE A 109 13.87 -2.30 5.31
N SER A 110 14.99 -2.86 5.76
CA SER A 110 15.56 -2.60 7.11
C SER A 110 16.88 -1.85 7.05
N TRP A 111 17.17 -1.16 8.15
CA TRP A 111 18.46 -0.57 8.44
C TRP A 111 18.88 -0.94 9.86
N ARG A 112 20.17 -0.92 10.13
CA ARG A 112 20.77 -1.17 11.44
C ARG A 112 21.74 -0.04 11.78
N GLN A 113 21.91 0.24 13.06
CA GLN A 113 22.90 1.21 13.52
C GLN A 113 24.30 0.67 13.30
N LYS A 114 25.21 1.49 12.79
CA LYS A 114 26.62 1.12 12.61
C LYS A 114 27.28 0.94 13.97
N GLY A 115 28.06 -0.13 14.12
CA GLY A 115 28.75 -0.46 15.36
C GLY A 115 27.89 -1.16 16.41
N ALA A 116 26.61 -1.44 16.13
CA ALA A 116 25.83 -2.41 16.90
C ALA A 116 26.28 -3.82 16.51
N GLY A 117 27.40 -4.26 17.12
CA GLY A 117 27.86 -5.64 17.14
C GLY A 117 27.09 -6.45 18.16
#